data_AF-A0A931GXY1-F1
#
_entry.id   AF-A0A931GXY1-F1
#
_cell.length_a   1.000
_cell.length_b   1.000
_cell.length_c   1.000
_cell.angle_alpha   90.00
_cell.angle_beta   90.00
_cell.angle_gamma   90.00
#
_symmetry.space_group_name_H-M   'P 1'
#
loop_
_entity.id
_entity.type
_entity.pdbx_description
1 polymer ?
#
loop_
_entity_poly.entity_id
_entity_poly.type
_entity_poly.pdbx_seq_one_letter_code
_entity_poly.pdbx_strand_id
1 'polypeptide(L)' 'MARLGMRKEAHFRELEIFKGEWGDELTYAMLKREWDQMSDAE' A
#
# COMPACT_ATOMS: atom_id res chain seq x y z
N MET A 1 3.13 5.92 0.63
CA MET A 1 3.40 4.51 0.27
C MET A 1 4.39 4.38 -0.87
N ALA A 2 4.12 4.85 -2.10
CA ALA A 2 5.09 4.75 -3.20
C ALA A 2 6.44 5.45 -2.92
N ARG A 3 6.42 6.62 -2.26
CA ARG A 3 7.65 7.31 -1.80
C ARG A 3 8.41 6.56 -0.70
N LEU A 4 7.77 5.60 -0.04
CA LEU A 4 8.38 4.68 0.93
C LEU A 4 8.86 3.39 0.26
N GLY A 5 8.95 3.34 -1.08
CA GLY A 5 9.40 2.18 -1.84
C GLY A 5 8.37 1.06 -2.03
N MET A 6 7.16 1.18 -1.47
CA MET A 6 6.13 0.14 -1.58
C MET A 6 5.44 0.14 -2.96
N ARG A 7 5.11 -1.05 -3.47
CA ARG A 7 4.33 -1.21 -4.72
C ARG A 7 2.84 -1.14 -4.45
N LYS A 8 2.08 -0.57 -5.39
CA LYS A 8 0.61 -0.65 -5.42
C LYS A 8 0.21 -2.00 -6.01
N GLU A 9 -0.37 -2.88 -5.20
CA GLU A 9 -0.71 -4.24 -5.65
C GLU A 9 -2.19 -4.37 -6.01
N ALA A 10 -3.06 -3.55 -5.40
CA ALA A 10 -4.47 -3.54 -5.71
C ALA A 10 -5.09 -2.15 -5.59
N HIS A 11 -6.26 -2.03 -6.22
CA HIS A 11 -7.19 -0.93 -6.04
C HIS A 11 -8.59 -1.53 -6.10
N PHE A 12 -9.18 -1.73 -4.92
CA PHE A 12 -10.57 -2.17 -4.83
C PHE A 12 -11.46 -0.94 -4.80
N ARG A 13 -12.38 -0.86 -5.76
CA ARG A 13 -13.33 0.24 -5.83
C ARG A 13 -14.57 -0.09 -5.03
N GLU A 14 -15.06 0.89 -4.29
CA GLU A 14 -16.29 0.75 -3.49
C GLU A 14 -16.25 -0.52 -2.62
N LEU A 15 -15.12 -0.75 -1.94
CA LEU A 15 -14.92 -1.96 -1.15
C LEU A 15 -15.65 -1.87 0.20
N GLU A 16 -15.60 -0.70 0.82
CA GLU A 16 -16.13 -0.50 2.17
C GLU A 16 -17.11 0.69 2.23
N ILE A 17 -18.03 0.62 3.19
CA ILE A 17 -18.88 1.75 3.56
C ILE A 17 -18.35 2.34 4.85
N PHE A 18 -17.84 3.56 4.80
CA PHE A 18 -17.39 4.30 5.96
C PHE A 18 -18.24 5.56 6.11
N LYS A 19 -18.88 5.72 7.28
CA LYS A 19 -19.82 6.83 7.57
C LYS A 19 -20.93 7.01 6.52
N GLY A 20 -21.39 5.89 5.94
CA GLY A 20 -22.49 5.88 4.98
C GLY A 20 -22.10 6.19 3.54
N GLU A 21 -20.80 6.36 3.24
CA GLU A 21 -20.28 6.59 1.90
C GLU A 21 -19.40 5.42 1.45
N TRP A 22 -19.40 5.13 0.14
CA TRP A 22 -18.50 4.16 -0.45
C TRP A 22 -17.06 4.68 -0.47
N GLY A 23 -16.14 3.87 0.03
CA GLY A 23 -14.71 4.09 0.00
C GLY A 23 -13.99 3.09 -0.90
N ASP A 24 -12.94 3.57 -1.55
CA ASP A 24 -11.98 2.73 -2.25
C ASP A 24 -10.87 2.28 -1.29
N GLU A 25 -10.37 1.05 -1.46
CA GLU A 25 -9.17 0.57 -0.77
C GLU A 25 -7.98 0.52 -1.74
N LEU A 26 -6.84 1.06 -1.28
CA LEU A 26 -5.56 0.96 -1.96
C LEU A 26 -4.60 0.08 -1.17
N THR A 27 -4.33 -1.12 -1.68
CA THR A 27 -3.38 -2.04 -1.05
C THR A 27 -1.97 -1.77 -1.58
N TYR A 28 -1.06 -1.45 -0.67
CA TYR A 28 0.37 -1.33 -0.93
C TYR A 28 1.14 -2.36 -0.12
N ALA A 29 2.14 -2.98 -0.73
CA ALA A 29 2.99 -3.96 -0.07
C ALA A 29 4.45 -3.80 -0.45
N MET A 30 5.29 -4.45 0.34
CA MET A 30 6.72 -4.59 0.13
C MET A 30 7.15 -5.93 0.71
N LEU A 31 8.10 -6.59 0.05
CA LEU A 31 8.66 -7.85 0.52
C LEU A 31 9.81 -7.57 1.49
N LYS A 32 10.06 -8.49 2.44
CA LYS A 32 11.15 -8.39 3.44
C LYS A 32 12.50 -7.98 2.81
N ARG A 33 12.87 -8.60 1.67
CA ARG A 33 14.12 -8.30 0.97
C ARG A 33 14.20 -6.88 0.40
N GLU A 34 13.06 -6.29 0.04
CA GLU A 34 12.98 -4.92 -0.49
C GLU A 34 13.11 -3.91 0.66
N TRP A 35 12.54 -4.26 1.83
CA TRP A 35 12.72 -3.50 3.06
C TRP A 35 14.18 -3.50 3.52
N ASP A 36 14.80 -4.68 3.59
CA ASP A 36 16.20 -4.83 4.04
C ASP A 36 17.17 -4.03 3.14
N GLN A 37 16.95 -4.04 1.82
CA GLN A 37 17.73 -3.22 0.88
C GLN A 37 17.60 -1.72 1.11
N MET A 38 16.47 -1.25 1.64
CA MET A 38 16.26 0.16 1.95
C MET A 38 16.92 0.56 3.27
N SER A 39 16.90 -0.33 4.28
CA SER A 39 17.59 -0.07 5.56
C SER A 39 19.12 -0.10 5.43
N ASP A 40 19.64 -0.91 4.52
CA ASP A 40 21.08 -1.01 4.28
C ASP A 40 21.62 0.14 3.40
N ALA A 41 20.73 0.96 2.83
CA ALA A 41 21.07 2.12 2.01
C ALA A 41 21.16 3.44 2.80
N GLU A 42 20.95 3.41 4.11
CA GLU A 42 21.13 4.53 5.07
C GLU A 42 22.51 4.47 5.76
#